data_AF-A0A7J3JRP0-F1
#
_entry.id   AF-A0A7J3JRP0-F1
#
_cell.length_a   1.000
_cell.length_b   1.000
_cell.length_c   1.000
_cell.angle_alpha   90.00
_cell.angle_beta   90.00
_cell.angle_gamma   90.00
#
_symmetry.space_group_name_H-M   'P 1'
#
loop_
_entity.id
_entity.type
_entity.pdbx_description
1 polymer ?
#
loop_
_entity_poly.entity_id
_entity_poly.type
_entity_poly.pdbx_seq_one_letter_code
_entity_poly.pdbx_strand_id
1 'polypeptide(L)'
;MSYGWEARWVRRKFKMAEGIEVETCYDLTSSLILCPLCINISKVCPSSTEPSATLVSGAMYFFSPEDLFHHMRAHARMSEWSKAYVVSEEEEELVEEEEEEEDLST
;
A
#
# COMPACT_ATOMS: atom_id res chain seq x y z
N MET A 1 -15.41 -25.68 -19.81
CA MET A 1 -14.09 -25.21 -19.35
C MET A 1 -14.34 -23.89 -18.63
N SER A 2 -14.01 -23.79 -17.35
CA SER A 2 -14.04 -22.52 -16.62
C SER A 2 -12.71 -21.80 -16.84
N TYR A 3 -12.72 -20.65 -17.51
CA TYR A 3 -11.55 -19.78 -17.68
C TYR A 3 -11.30 -18.99 -16.39
N GLY A 4 -10.90 -19.69 -15.32
CA GLY A 4 -10.52 -19.10 -14.05
C GLY A 4 -9.02 -18.81 -14.00
N TRP A 5 -8.62 -17.75 -13.32
CA TRP A 5 -7.21 -17.49 -13.05
C TRP A 5 -6.69 -18.50 -12.01
N GLU A 6 -5.69 -19.29 -12.43
CA GLU A 6 -4.98 -20.24 -11.56
C GLU A 6 -3.73 -19.57 -10.97
N ALA A 7 -3.94 -18.78 -9.91
CA ALA A 7 -2.85 -18.10 -9.21
C ALA A 7 -1.88 -19.10 -8.57
N ARG A 8 -0.59 -18.80 -8.63
CA ARG A 8 0.52 -19.58 -8.05
C ARG A 8 1.48 -18.64 -7.35
N TRP A 9 1.11 -18.24 -6.13
CA TRP A 9 1.86 -17.28 -5.32
C TRP A 9 3.06 -17.90 -4.63
N VAL A 10 4.23 -17.29 -4.82
CA VAL A 10 5.48 -17.67 -4.14
C VAL A 10 6.12 -16.45 -3.51
N ARG A 11 6.71 -16.61 -2.33
CA ARG A 11 7.46 -15.54 -1.68
C ARG A 11 8.77 -15.28 -2.42
N ARG A 12 8.96 -14.04 -2.91
CA ARG A 12 10.13 -13.62 -3.67
C ARG A 12 10.64 -12.28 -3.17
N LYS A 13 11.96 -12.12 -3.20
CA LYS A 13 12.63 -10.84 -2.89
C LYS A 13 12.89 -10.08 -4.18
N PHE A 14 12.48 -8.82 -4.22
CA PHE A 14 12.74 -7.90 -5.31
C PHE A 14 13.71 -6.80 -4.85
N LYS A 15 14.68 -6.47 -5.72
CA LYS A 15 15.58 -5.34 -5.53
C LYS A 15 14.99 -4.13 -6.23
N MET A 16 14.72 -3.06 -5.49
CA MET A 16 14.14 -1.82 -6.01
C MET A 16 15.23 -0.77 -6.29
N ALA A 17 14.86 0.31 -6.99
CA ALA A 17 15.76 1.33 -7.55
C ALA A 17 16.60 2.14 -6.53
N GLU A 18 16.45 1.91 -5.23
CA GLU A 18 17.18 2.61 -4.16
C GLU A 18 18.00 1.62 -3.28
N GLY A 19 18.26 0.41 -3.78
CA GLY A 19 18.98 -0.64 -3.03
C GLY A 19 18.13 -1.32 -1.94
N ILE A 20 16.83 -1.02 -1.91
CA ILE A 20 15.87 -1.60 -0.97
C ILE A 20 15.49 -3.01 -1.46
N GLU A 21 15.59 -4.00 -0.58
CA GLU A 21 15.10 -5.34 -0.82
C GLU A 21 13.72 -5.52 -0.17
N VAL A 22 12.71 -5.84 -0.98
CA VAL A 22 11.35 -6.08 -0.51
C VAL A 22 10.96 -7.52 -0.77
N GLU A 23 10.51 -8.20 0.27
CA GLU A 23 9.94 -9.54 0.18
C GLU A 23 8.41 -9.46 0.02
N THR A 24 7.89 -10.05 -1.06
CA THR A 24 6.45 -10.08 -1.32
C THR A 24 6.03 -11.34 -2.08
N CYS A 25 4.72 -11.53 -2.27
CA CYS A 25 4.17 -12.61 -3.07
C CYS A 25 4.23 -12.27 -4.57
N TYR A 26 4.74 -13.20 -5.36
CA TYR A 26 4.81 -13.16 -6.82
C TYR A 26 4.02 -14.33 -7.41
N ASP A 27 3.12 -14.06 -8.34
CA ASP A 27 2.38 -15.09 -9.07
C ASP A 27 3.21 -15.61 -10.24
N LEU A 28 3.53 -16.90 -10.23
CA LEU A 28 4.25 -17.57 -11.31
C LEU A 28 3.43 -17.69 -12.60
N THR A 29 2.09 -17.67 -12.52
CA THR A 29 1.22 -17.86 -13.69
C THR A 29 1.05 -16.55 -14.46
N SER A 30 0.72 -15.46 -13.77
CA SER A 30 0.42 -14.16 -14.39
C SER A 30 1.56 -13.14 -14.30
N SER A 31 2.65 -13.46 -13.60
CA SER A 31 3.72 -12.51 -13.27
C SER A 31 3.27 -11.30 -12.44
N LEU A 32 2.12 -11.40 -11.77
CA LEU A 32 1.63 -10.35 -10.90
C LEU A 32 2.38 -10.32 -9.56
N ILE A 33 2.54 -9.13 -9.02
CA ILE A 33 3.19 -8.86 -7.74
C ILE A 33 2.17 -8.22 -6.81
N LEU A 34 2.18 -8.62 -5.53
CA LEU A 34 1.34 -8.02 -4.49
C LEU A 34 2.10 -6.97 -3.68
N CYS A 35 1.36 -5.98 -3.15
CA CYS A 35 1.91 -5.05 -2.18
C CYS A 35 1.88 -5.65 -0.77
N PRO A 36 3.03 -5.76 -0.06
CA PRO A 36 3.09 -6.32 1.28
C PRO A 36 2.49 -5.41 2.36
N LEU A 37 2.23 -4.13 2.03
CA LEU A 37 1.57 -3.18 2.93
C LEU A 37 0.05 -3.28 2.87
N CYS A 38 -0.52 -3.59 1.69
CA CYS A 38 -1.96 -3.73 1.51
C CYS A 38 -2.48 -5.11 1.94
N ILE A 39 -1.70 -6.15 1.70
CA ILE A 39 -2.11 -7.54 1.85
C ILE A 39 -1.17 -8.28 2.79
N ASN A 40 -1.74 -9.11 3.66
CA ASN A 40 -0.97 -9.99 4.52
C ASN A 40 -0.32 -11.12 3.71
N ILE A 41 0.94 -10.93 3.31
CA ILE A 41 1.70 -11.88 2.49
C ILE A 41 1.87 -13.25 3.14
N SER A 42 1.88 -13.33 4.47
CA SER A 42 2.00 -14.61 5.19
C SER A 42 0.76 -15.49 5.04
N LYS A 43 -0.41 -14.89 4.78
CA LYS A 43 -1.64 -15.64 4.47
C LYS A 43 -1.71 -16.05 3.00
N VAL A 44 -1.15 -15.25 2.10
CA VAL A 44 -1.24 -15.49 0.64
C VAL A 44 -0.15 -16.45 0.19
N CYS A 45 1.12 -16.18 0.52
CA CYS A 45 2.26 -17.02 0.22
C CYS A 45 3.05 -17.36 1.51
N PRO A 46 2.60 -18.38 2.27
CA PRO A 46 3.25 -18.75 3.53
C PRO A 46 4.67 -19.30 3.34
N SER A 47 4.98 -19.85 2.17
CA SER A 47 6.26 -20.47 1.84
C SER A 47 6.90 -19.85 0.60
N SER A 48 8.24 -19.90 0.55
CA SER A 48 9.04 -19.55 -0.63
C SER A 48 9.21 -20.71 -1.61
N THR A 49 8.92 -21.94 -1.18
CA THR A 49 9.08 -23.16 -1.99
C THR A 49 7.76 -23.73 -2.46
N GLU A 50 6.68 -23.55 -1.70
CA GLU A 50 5.37 -24.10 -2.04
C GLU A 50 4.44 -23.00 -2.56
N PRO A 51 4.02 -23.05 -3.84
CA PRO A 51 3.12 -22.08 -4.41
C PRO A 51 1.71 -22.24 -3.85
N SER A 52 1.11 -21.11 -3.46
CA SER A 52 -0.24 -21.04 -2.95
C SER A 52 -1.22 -20.60 -4.05
N ALA A 53 -2.42 -21.20 -4.05
CA ALA A 53 -3.51 -20.86 -4.98
C ALA A 53 -4.54 -19.89 -4.38
N THR A 54 -4.21 -19.21 -3.27
CA THR A 54 -5.11 -18.27 -2.61
C THR A 54 -5.51 -17.14 -3.55
N LEU A 55 -6.81 -17.02 -3.81
CA LEU A 55 -7.37 -15.89 -4.54
C LEU A 55 -7.55 -14.70 -3.58
N VAL A 56 -6.94 -13.56 -3.91
CA VAL A 56 -7.01 -12.35 -3.10
C VAL A 56 -8.04 -11.41 -3.72
N SER A 57 -9.20 -11.25 -3.09
CA SER A 57 -10.19 -10.26 -3.54
C SER A 57 -9.80 -8.86 -3.06
N GLY A 58 -10.00 -7.84 -3.90
CA GLY A 58 -9.77 -6.44 -3.54
C GLY A 58 -8.29 -6.01 -3.42
N ALA A 59 -7.34 -6.86 -3.82
CA ALA A 59 -5.93 -6.48 -3.88
C ALA A 59 -5.61 -5.68 -5.13
N MET A 60 -4.67 -4.74 -5.00
CA MET A 60 -3.97 -4.18 -6.16
C MET A 60 -2.85 -5.11 -6.59
N TYR A 61 -2.80 -5.38 -7.89
CA TYR A 61 -1.79 -6.21 -8.53
C TYR A 61 -0.88 -5.35 -9.38
N PHE A 62 0.42 -5.64 -9.34
CA PHE A 62 1.45 -4.89 -10.06
C PHE A 62 2.15 -5.80 -11.07
N PHE A 63 2.48 -5.27 -12.25
CA PHE A 63 3.19 -6.01 -13.30
C PHE A 63 4.71 -5.82 -13.23
N SER A 64 5.18 -4.76 -12.58
CA SER A 64 6.60 -4.46 -12.42
C SER A 64 6.98 -4.14 -10.96
N PRO A 65 8.23 -4.43 -10.54
CA PRO A 65 8.76 -3.98 -9.25
C PRO A 65 8.76 -2.46 -9.10
N GLU A 66 8.93 -1.72 -10.20
CA GLU A 66 8.90 -0.25 -10.23
C GLU A 66 7.50 0.30 -9.88
N ASP A 67 6.44 -0.29 -10.44
CA ASP A 67 5.06 0.10 -10.11
C ASP A 67 4.75 -0.15 -8.63
N LEU A 68 5.19 -1.31 -8.10
CA LEU A 68 5.07 -1.63 -6.69
C LEU A 68 5.82 -0.60 -5.83
N PHE A 69 7.04 -0.21 -6.22
CA PHE A 69 7.84 0.77 -5.49
C PHE A 69 7.15 2.14 -5.44
N HIS A 70 6.62 2.63 -6.57
CA HIS A 70 5.88 3.89 -6.60
C HIS A 70 4.62 3.84 -5.72
N HIS A 71 3.90 2.72 -5.74
CA HIS A 71 2.74 2.50 -4.88
C HIS A 71 3.11 2.46 -3.39
N MET A 72 4.19 1.78 -3.02
CA MET A 72 4.71 1.78 -1.64
C MET A 72 5.15 3.16 -1.19
N ARG A 73 5.77 3.95 -2.07
CA ARG A 73 6.13 5.36 -1.78
C ARG A 73 4.89 6.22 -1.56
N ALA A 74 3.79 5.94 -2.28
CA ALA A 74 2.52 6.60 -2.04
C ALA A 74 1.95 6.28 -0.65
N HIS A 75 2.11 5.05 -0.13
CA HIS A 75 1.75 4.75 1.26
C HIS A 75 2.53 5.60 2.27
N ALA A 76 3.84 5.74 2.08
CA ALA A 76 4.67 6.59 2.93
C ALA A 76 4.18 8.05 2.89
N ARG A 77 3.95 8.58 1.68
CA ARG A 77 3.46 9.96 1.50
C ARG A 77 2.04 10.18 1.98
N MET A 78 1.14 9.20 1.86
CA MET A 78 -0.21 9.30 2.44
C MET A 78 -0.15 9.39 3.96
N SER A 79 0.79 8.70 4.62
CA SER A 79 0.98 8.87 6.07
C SER A 79 1.48 10.27 6.45
N GLU A 80 2.16 10.96 5.53
CA GLU A 80 2.59 12.36 5.68
C GLU A 80 1.48 13.34 5.30
N TRP A 81 0.70 13.06 4.26
CA TRP A 81 -0.47 13.85 3.85
C TRP A 81 -1.57 13.80 4.90
N SER A 82 -1.78 12.64 5.52
CA SER A 82 -2.72 12.50 6.65
C SER A 82 -2.31 13.42 7.81
N LYS A 83 -1.00 13.60 8.04
CA LYS A 83 -0.51 14.54 9.06
C LYS A 83 -0.64 15.99 8.59
N ALA A 84 -0.36 16.28 7.32
CA ALA A 84 -0.50 17.62 6.77
C ALA A 84 -1.97 18.10 6.74
N TYR A 85 -2.91 17.19 6.50
CA TYR A 85 -4.35 17.46 6.49
C TYR A 85 -4.90 17.68 7.91
N VAL A 86 -4.44 16.91 8.91
CA VAL A 86 -4.81 17.14 10.31
C VAL A 86 -4.26 18.48 10.82
N VAL A 87 -3.02 18.84 10.46
CA VAL A 87 -2.44 20.14 10.84
C VAL A 87 -3.22 21.30 10.22
N SER A 88 -3.69 21.19 8.96
CA SER A 88 -4.48 22.26 8.36
C SER A 88 -5.87 22.40 8.96
N GLU A 89 -6.54 21.30 9.32
CA GLU A 89 -7.84 21.36 10.00
C GLU A 89 -7.71 21.94 11.43
N GLU A 90 -6.66 21.56 12.17
CA GLU A 90 -6.37 22.11 13.51
C GLU A 90 -5.95 23.60 13.46
N GLU A 91 -5.22 24.03 12.43
CA GLU A 91 -4.89 25.45 12.21
C GLU A 91 -6.12 26.27 11.77
N GLU A 92 -7.03 25.70 10.96
CA GLU A 92 -8.28 26.37 10.57
C GLU A 92 -9.25 26.51 11.75
N GLU A 93 -9.41 25.49 12.60
CA GLU A 93 -10.24 25.57 13.82
C GLU A 93 -9.69 26.58 14.85
N LEU A 94 -8.37 26.65 15.03
CA LEU A 94 -7.74 27.63 15.95
C LEU A 94 -7.90 29.08 15.48
N VAL A 95 -7.83 29.31 14.17
CA VAL A 95 -8.00 30.66 13.60
C VAL A 95 -9.46 31.10 13.66
N GLU A 96 -10.43 30.18 13.46
CA GLU A 96 -11.85 30.49 13.65
C GLU A 96 -12.19 30.80 15.12
N GLU A 97 -11.61 30.08 16.09
CA GLU A 97 -11.81 30.38 17.52
C GLU A 97 -11.19 31.73 17.94
N GLU A 98 -10.01 32.09 17.43
CA GLU A 98 -9.38 33.38 17.72
C GLU A 98 -10.16 34.57 17.11
N GLU A 99 -10.74 34.41 15.90
CA GLU A 99 -11.58 35.45 15.28
C GLU A 99 -12.94 35.64 16.01
N GLU A 100 -13.56 34.57 16.54
CA GLU A 100 -14.80 34.68 17.32
C GLU A 100 -14.60 35.35 18.70
N GLU A 101 -13.46 35.14 19.37
CA GLU A 101 -13.18 35.80 20.65
C GLU A 101 -12.81 37.28 20.50
N GLU A 102 -12.21 37.69 19.38
CA GLU A 102 -11.92 39.12 19.11
C GLU A 102 -13.18 39.94 18.79
N ASP A 103 -14.18 39.37 18.10
CA ASP A 103 -15.45 40.06 17.76
C ASP A 103 -16.38 40.21 18.99
N LEU A 104 -16.25 39.33 20.01
CA LEU A 104 -17.04 39.40 21.25
C LEU A 104 -16.49 40.41 22.28
N SER A 105 -15.30 40.97 22.04
CA SER A 105 -14.60 41.90 22.94
C SER A 105 -14.79 43.40 22.57
N THR A 106 -15.53 43.75 21.51
CA THR A 106 -15.76 45.15 21.10
C THR A 106 -17.14 45.71 21.44
#